data_AF-A0A562P9Q3-F1
#
_entry.id   AF-A0A562P9Q3-F1
#
_cell.length_a   1.000
_cell.length_b   1.000
_cell.length_c   1.000
_cell.angle_alpha   90.00
_cell.angle_beta   90.00
_cell.angle_gamma   90.00
#
_symmetry.space_group_name_H-M   'P 1'
#
loop_
_entity.id
_entity.type
_entity.pdbx_description
1 polymer ?
#
loop_
_entity_poly.entity_id
_entity_poly.type
_entity_poly.pdbx_seq_one_letter_code
_entity_poly.pdbx_strand_id
1 'polypeptide(L)'
;MKTTMKALFLTIALAAAGAASAEGLTREQVRAEVLAARAAGTLSSGGEGYQADVYAPSVRSRADVLAELAAARTAGTLAEGEAYPGPFPAPQPVPRATVRAELAAARAAGTLVAGDHYPAAY
;
A
#
# COMPACT_ATOMS: atom_id res chain seq x y z
N MET A 1 40.49 -15.17 -32.96
CA MET A 1 39.77 -15.16 -31.67
C MET A 1 39.35 -13.71 -31.42
N LYS A 2 38.06 -13.40 -31.62
CA LYS A 2 37.12 -12.99 -30.54
C LYS A 2 37.67 -11.79 -29.73
N THR A 3 37.07 -10.60 -29.65
CA THR A 3 35.65 -10.22 -29.75
C THR A 3 35.51 -8.71 -29.59
N THR A 4 34.62 -8.12 -30.40
CA THR A 4 33.60 -7.10 -30.06
C THR A 4 34.02 -5.75 -29.47
N MET A 5 33.69 -4.68 -30.20
CA MET A 5 33.07 -3.51 -29.57
C MET A 5 31.82 -3.11 -30.34
N LYS A 6 30.70 -3.17 -29.63
CA LYS A 6 29.36 -2.73 -30.03
C LYS A 6 29.36 -1.21 -30.12
N ALA A 7 28.96 -0.68 -31.27
CA ALA A 7 28.43 0.67 -31.38
C ALA A 7 27.52 0.72 -32.62
N LEU A 8 26.30 0.18 -32.50
CA LEU A 8 25.28 0.51 -33.49
C LEU A 8 24.54 1.75 -32.97
N PHE A 9 25.06 2.90 -33.40
CA PHE A 9 24.43 4.20 -33.23
C PHE A 9 23.11 4.24 -34.00
N LEU A 10 22.10 4.75 -33.31
CA LEU A 10 20.78 5.14 -33.79
C LEU A 10 20.87 6.11 -34.98
N THR A 11 20.27 5.78 -36.12
CA THR A 11 20.01 6.73 -37.21
C THR A 11 18.54 6.67 -37.62
N ILE A 12 17.78 7.64 -37.12
CA ILE A 12 16.43 7.97 -37.58
C ILE A 12 16.60 8.67 -38.92
N ALA A 13 16.21 8.01 -40.02
CA ALA A 13 16.07 8.63 -41.32
C ALA A 13 14.60 9.02 -41.53
N LEU A 14 14.32 10.33 -41.41
CA LEU A 14 13.05 10.93 -41.81
C LEU A 14 13.21 11.51 -43.21
N ALA A 15 12.46 10.99 -44.20
CA ALA A 15 12.38 11.58 -45.52
C ALA A 15 10.97 11.47 -46.14
N ALA A 16 10.43 12.67 -46.39
CA ALA A 16 9.39 13.05 -47.36
C ALA A 16 7.93 12.61 -47.14
N ALA A 17 7.12 13.64 -46.83
CA ALA A 17 5.67 13.67 -46.77
C ALA A 17 4.99 13.15 -48.06
N GLY A 18 3.96 12.33 -47.90
CA GLY A 18 3.17 11.86 -49.04
C GLY A 18 2.16 10.75 -48.79
N ALA A 19 1.91 10.31 -47.55
CA ALA A 19 0.67 9.64 -47.14
C ALA A 19 0.73 9.46 -45.64
N ALA A 20 -0.03 10.27 -44.91
CA ALA A 20 -0.56 9.86 -43.62
C ALA A 20 -1.58 8.74 -43.88
N SER A 21 -1.12 7.57 -44.35
CA SER A 21 -1.91 6.36 -44.27
C SER A 21 -1.86 5.94 -42.81
N ALA A 22 -3.00 6.05 -42.16
CA ALA A 22 -3.31 5.42 -40.91
C ALA A 22 -3.27 3.88 -41.05
N GLU A 23 -2.14 3.31 -41.48
CA GLU A 23 -1.84 1.89 -41.29
C GLU A 23 -1.51 1.71 -39.81
N GLY A 24 -2.57 1.64 -38.99
CA GLY A 24 -2.44 1.23 -37.61
C GLY A 24 -1.75 -0.14 -37.54
N LEU A 25 -1.04 -0.38 -36.44
CA LEU A 25 -0.48 -1.70 -36.13
C LEU A 25 -1.53 -2.78 -36.39
N THR A 26 -1.15 -3.85 -37.09
CA THR A 26 -2.03 -5.01 -37.25
C THR A 26 -2.35 -5.59 -35.87
N ARG A 27 -3.52 -6.21 -35.74
CA ARG A 27 -3.95 -6.84 -34.47
C ARG A 27 -2.89 -7.80 -33.91
N GLU A 28 -2.17 -8.50 -34.78
CA GLU A 28 -1.13 -9.45 -34.35
C GLU A 28 0.15 -8.76 -33.89
N GLN A 29 0.53 -7.64 -34.51
CA GLN A 29 1.64 -6.81 -34.00
C GLN A 29 1.33 -6.26 -32.61
N VAL A 30 0.11 -5.73 -32.40
CA VAL A 30 -0.32 -5.23 -31.09
C VAL A 30 -0.32 -6.35 -30.04
N ARG A 31 -0.79 -7.55 -30.40
CA ARG A 31 -0.76 -8.72 -29.49
C ARG A 31 0.65 -9.14 -29.12
N ALA A 32 1.56 -9.19 -30.10
CA ALA A 32 2.96 -9.52 -29.85
C ALA A 32 3.62 -8.51 -28.90
N GLU A 33 3.36 -7.22 -29.11
CA GLU A 33 3.89 -6.14 -28.27
C GLU A 33 3.34 -6.18 -26.84
N VAL A 34 2.03 -6.41 -26.67
CA VAL A 34 1.40 -6.57 -25.35
C VAL A 34 1.98 -7.77 -24.60
N LEU A 35 2.19 -8.89 -25.28
CA LEU A 35 2.80 -10.09 -24.68
C LEU A 35 4.26 -9.84 -24.27
N ALA A 36 5.03 -9.18 -25.13
CA ALA A 36 6.42 -8.82 -24.83
C ALA A 36 6.52 -7.85 -23.63
N ALA A 37 5.65 -6.84 -23.57
CA ALA A 37 5.62 -5.88 -22.46
C ALA A 37 5.17 -6.51 -21.14
N ARG A 38 4.24 -7.47 -21.18
CA ARG A 38 3.86 -8.29 -20.00
C ARG A 38 5.02 -9.17 -19.53
N ALA A 39 5.73 -9.83 -20.45
CA ALA A 39 6.89 -10.65 -20.12
C ALA A 39 8.05 -9.82 -19.55
N ALA A 40 8.21 -8.58 -20.03
CA ALA A 40 9.20 -7.63 -19.51
C ALA A 40 8.77 -6.94 -18.20
N GLY A 41 7.54 -7.14 -17.73
CA GLY A 41 7.00 -6.49 -16.54
C GLY A 41 6.76 -4.97 -16.70
N THR A 42 6.79 -4.45 -17.92
CA THR A 42 6.58 -3.01 -18.21
C THR A 42 5.11 -2.67 -18.45
N LEU A 43 4.25 -3.68 -18.60
CA LEU A 43 2.81 -3.54 -18.75
C LEU A 43 2.09 -4.28 -17.64
N SER A 44 1.29 -3.56 -16.84
CA SER A 44 0.46 -4.15 -15.78
C SER A 44 -0.55 -5.14 -16.38
N SER A 45 -0.73 -6.28 -15.70
CA SER A 45 -1.68 -7.32 -16.07
C SER A 45 -3.12 -7.02 -15.63
N GLY A 46 -3.35 -5.97 -14.83
CA GLY A 46 -4.64 -5.64 -14.22
C GLY A 46 -5.32 -4.42 -14.84
N GLY A 47 -6.64 -4.51 -15.06
CA GLY A 47 -7.48 -3.34 -15.26
C GLY A 47 -7.55 -2.53 -13.97
N GLU A 48 -7.57 -1.21 -14.08
CA GLU A 48 -7.50 -0.21 -13.00
C GLU A 48 -6.12 0.35 -12.63
N GLY A 49 -5.13 0.36 -13.52
CA GLY A 49 -3.96 1.24 -13.38
C GLY A 49 -3.05 1.00 -12.15
N TYR A 50 -3.41 0.06 -11.28
CA TYR A 50 -2.56 -0.47 -10.25
C TYR A 50 -1.44 -1.23 -10.96
N GLN A 51 -0.22 -0.73 -10.79
CA GLN A 51 0.96 -1.52 -11.07
C GLN A 51 0.83 -2.77 -10.20
N ALA A 52 0.90 -3.95 -10.82
CA ALA A 52 1.09 -5.15 -10.04
C ALA A 52 2.41 -4.95 -9.29
N ASP A 53 2.35 -4.81 -7.97
CA ASP A 53 3.57 -4.74 -7.16
C ASP A 53 4.43 -5.94 -7.56
N VAL A 54 5.66 -5.66 -7.98
CA VAL A 54 6.63 -6.70 -8.28
C VAL A 54 6.83 -7.44 -6.97
N TYR A 55 6.27 -8.65 -6.87
CA TYR A 55 6.36 -9.46 -5.67
C TYR A 55 7.80 -9.93 -5.47
N ALA A 56 8.58 -9.13 -4.73
CA ALA A 56 9.90 -9.52 -4.30
C ALA A 56 9.75 -10.48 -3.11
N PRO A 57 10.33 -11.69 -3.17
CA PRO A 57 10.32 -12.59 -2.02
C PRO A 57 11.06 -11.92 -0.85
N SER A 58 10.48 -12.04 0.35
CA SER A 58 11.15 -11.57 1.57
C SER A 58 12.49 -12.26 1.76
N VAL A 59 13.53 -11.48 2.08
CA VAL A 59 14.85 -12.00 2.48
C VAL A 59 14.91 -12.40 3.96
N ARG A 60 13.87 -12.07 4.75
CA ARG A 60 13.80 -12.40 6.19
C ARG A 60 13.25 -13.80 6.40
N SER A 61 13.83 -14.54 7.34
CA SER A 61 13.27 -15.82 7.76
C SER A 61 11.97 -15.61 8.54
N ARG A 62 11.11 -16.63 8.58
CA ARG A 62 9.89 -16.61 9.39
C ARG A 62 10.20 -16.39 10.88
N ALA A 63 11.30 -16.96 11.37
CA ALA A 63 11.72 -16.82 12.76
C ALA A 63 12.06 -15.36 13.09
N ASP A 64 12.78 -14.67 12.21
CA ASP A 64 13.15 -13.26 12.39
C ASP A 64 11.91 -12.36 12.44
N VAL A 65 10.95 -12.60 11.54
CA VAL A 65 9.70 -11.84 11.50
C VAL A 65 8.89 -12.02 12.79
N LEU A 66 8.84 -13.25 13.33
CA LEU A 66 8.13 -13.52 14.58
C LEU A 66 8.81 -12.88 15.79
N ALA A 67 10.15 -12.85 15.82
CA ALA A 67 10.91 -12.18 16.86
C ALA A 67 10.67 -10.66 16.84
N GLU A 68 10.69 -10.04 15.65
CA GLU A 68 10.42 -8.62 15.47
C GLU A 68 8.98 -8.26 15.86
N LEU A 69 8.01 -9.09 15.46
CA LEU A 69 6.61 -8.93 15.85
C LEU A 69 6.43 -9.00 17.39
N ALA A 70 7.08 -9.95 18.06
CA ALA A 70 7.00 -10.07 19.51
C ALA A 70 7.60 -8.84 20.21
N ALA A 71 8.78 -8.37 19.75
CA ALA A 71 9.41 -7.17 20.28
C ALA A 71 8.52 -5.93 20.12
N ALA A 72 7.94 -5.72 18.94
CA ALA A 72 7.08 -4.59 18.66
C ALA A 72 5.77 -4.61 19.49
N ARG A 73 5.20 -5.80 19.73
CA ARG A 73 4.08 -5.96 20.67
C ARG A 73 4.46 -5.59 22.10
N THR A 74 5.61 -6.06 22.60
CA THR A 74 6.07 -5.71 23.96
C THR A 74 6.38 -4.22 24.11
N ALA A 75 6.87 -3.59 23.05
CA ALA A 75 7.14 -2.16 23.01
C ALA A 75 5.86 -1.30 22.84
N GLY A 76 4.71 -1.91 22.54
CA GLY A 76 3.46 -1.20 22.29
C GLY A 76 3.49 -0.33 21.02
N THR A 77 4.35 -0.65 20.05
CA THR A 77 4.53 0.14 18.82
C THR A 77 3.66 -0.34 17.67
N LEU A 78 2.78 -1.32 17.91
CA LEU A 78 1.86 -1.85 16.91
C LEU A 78 0.43 -1.43 17.22
N ALA A 79 -0.29 -1.05 16.16
CA ALA A 79 -1.72 -0.86 16.18
C ALA A 79 -2.42 -2.21 16.47
N GLU A 80 -3.38 -2.21 17.38
CA GLU A 80 -4.25 -3.37 17.63
C GLU A 80 -5.57 -3.21 16.87
N GLY A 81 -6.05 -4.28 16.23
CA GLY A 81 -7.34 -4.31 15.54
C GLY A 81 -7.39 -3.53 14.22
N GLU A 82 -8.56 -2.95 13.92
CA GLU A 82 -8.85 -2.15 12.71
C GLU A 82 -8.34 -0.70 12.82
N ALA A 83 -7.37 -0.43 13.68
CA ALA A 83 -6.86 0.91 13.84
C ALA A 83 -6.16 1.34 12.54
N TYR A 84 -6.75 2.33 11.88
CA TYR A 84 -6.20 2.94 10.67
C TYR A 84 -4.77 3.42 10.96
N PRO A 85 -3.80 3.23 10.04
CA PRO A 85 -2.46 3.73 10.23
C PRO A 85 -2.51 5.23 10.52
N GLY A 86 -2.16 5.57 11.76
CA GLY A 86 -2.27 6.91 12.34
C GLY A 86 -1.43 6.97 13.62
N PRO A 87 -1.11 8.18 14.11
CA PRO A 87 -0.31 8.32 15.32
C PRO A 87 -0.99 7.63 16.49
N PHE A 88 -0.22 6.86 17.27
CA PHE A 88 -0.71 6.30 18.53
C PHE A 88 -1.24 7.43 19.41
N PRO A 89 -2.41 7.25 20.04
CA PRO A 89 -2.82 8.20 21.07
C PRO A 89 -1.74 8.24 22.14
N ALA A 90 -1.39 9.45 22.58
CA ALA A 90 -0.40 9.64 23.63
C ALA A 90 -0.77 8.81 24.87
N PRO A 91 0.21 8.21 25.57
CA PRO A 91 -0.05 7.48 26.80
C PRO A 91 -0.84 8.37 27.76
N GLN A 92 -1.98 7.86 28.23
CA GLN A 92 -2.77 8.57 29.24
C GLN A 92 -2.12 8.33 30.61
N PRO A 93 -1.73 9.39 31.35
CA PRO A 93 -1.01 9.24 32.62
C PRO A 93 -1.90 8.72 33.77
N VAL A 94 -3.21 8.59 33.54
CA VAL A 94 -4.19 8.23 34.57
C VAL A 94 -4.24 6.71 34.76
N PRO A 95 -3.98 6.18 35.97
CA PRO A 95 -4.11 4.76 36.25
C PRO A 95 -5.54 4.27 36.01
N ARG A 96 -5.67 3.04 35.50
CA ARG A 96 -6.99 2.40 35.26
C ARG A 96 -7.87 2.36 36.51
N ALA A 97 -7.27 2.24 37.70
CA ALA A 97 -7.98 2.26 38.97
C ALA A 97 -8.68 3.61 39.22
N THR A 98 -7.99 4.71 38.94
CA THR A 98 -8.54 6.08 39.06
C THR A 98 -9.71 6.28 38.11
N VAL A 99 -9.55 5.89 36.84
CA VAL A 99 -10.64 5.98 35.83
C VAL A 99 -11.89 5.19 36.28
N ARG A 100 -11.70 4.01 36.87
CA ARG A 100 -12.82 3.20 37.38
C ARG A 100 -13.50 3.83 38.58
N ALA A 101 -12.74 4.44 39.48
CA ALA A 101 -13.29 5.16 40.63
C ALA A 101 -14.09 6.39 40.20
N GLU A 102 -13.57 7.19 39.26
CA GLU A 102 -14.27 8.34 38.68
C GLU A 102 -15.56 7.92 37.97
N LEU A 103 -15.51 6.86 37.17
CA LEU A 103 -16.68 6.30 36.49
C LEU A 103 -17.75 5.85 37.49
N ALA A 104 -17.37 5.18 38.57
CA ALA A 104 -18.30 4.76 39.61
C ALA A 104 -18.94 5.96 40.34
N ALA A 105 -18.13 6.97 40.68
CA ALA A 105 -18.61 8.20 41.31
C ALA A 105 -19.60 8.96 40.41
N ALA A 106 -19.30 9.10 39.13
CA ALA A 106 -20.17 9.80 38.18
C ALA A 106 -21.48 9.05 37.90
N ARG A 107 -21.45 7.71 37.91
CA ARG A 107 -22.68 6.88 37.88
C ARG A 107 -23.52 7.06 39.14
N ALA A 108 -22.90 7.05 40.32
CA ALA A 108 -23.59 7.27 41.59
C ALA A 108 -24.19 8.67 41.70
N ALA A 109 -23.52 9.67 41.14
CA ALA A 109 -24.00 11.05 41.06
C ALA A 109 -25.08 11.25 39.97
N GLY A 110 -25.36 10.25 39.13
CA GLY A 110 -26.32 10.36 38.03
C GLY A 110 -25.88 11.34 36.93
N THR A 111 -24.60 11.73 36.88
CA THR A 111 -24.08 12.69 35.89
C THR A 111 -23.70 12.04 34.57
N LEU A 112 -23.68 10.71 34.51
CA LEU A 112 -23.49 9.95 33.29
C LEU A 112 -24.81 9.39 32.79
N VAL A 113 -25.12 9.70 31.53
CA VAL A 113 -26.21 9.04 30.82
C VAL A 113 -25.73 7.68 30.33
N ALA A 114 -26.46 6.61 30.69
CA ALA A 114 -26.18 5.27 30.21
C ALA A 114 -26.93 5.01 28.89
N GLY A 115 -26.22 4.57 27.85
CA GLY A 115 -26.80 4.21 26.54
C GLY A 115 -26.89 5.37 25.54
N ASP A 116 -27.67 5.17 24.47
CA ASP A 116 -27.80 6.09 23.32
C ASP A 116 -28.69 7.32 23.58
N HIS A 117 -28.96 7.62 24.85
CA HIS A 117 -29.76 8.78 25.22
C HIS A 117 -28.92 10.05 25.06
N TYR A 118 -28.99 10.67 23.88
CA TYR A 118 -28.61 12.07 23.72
C TYR A 118 -29.51 12.94 24.60
N PRO A 119 -28.96 13.88 25.39
CA PRO A 119 -29.79 14.87 26.06
C PRO A 119 -30.54 15.65 24.98
N ALA A 120 -31.87 15.56 25.00
CA ALA A 120 -32.70 16.44 24.18
C ALA A 120 -32.41 17.87 24.63
N ALA A 121 -31.79 18.64 23.73
CA ALA A 121 -31.59 20.06 23.93
C ALA A 121 -32.95 20.72 24.18
N TYR A 122 -33.09 21.38 25.33
CA TYR A 122 -34.10 22.39 25.60
C TYR A 122 -33.38 23.72 25.81
#